data_AF-A0A377B9G0-F1
#
_entry.id   AF-A0A377B9G0-F1
#
_cell.length_a   1.000
_cell.length_b   1.000
_cell.length_c   1.000
_cell.angle_alpha   90.00
_cell.angle_beta   90.00
_cell.angle_gamma   90.00
#
_symmetry.space_group_name_H-M   'P 1'
#
loop_
_entity.id
_entity.type
_entity.pdbx_description
1 polymer ?
#
loop_
_entity_poly.entity_id
_entity_poly.type
_entity_poly.pdbx_seq_one_letter_code
_entity_poly.pdbx_strand_id
1 'polypeptide(L)' 'MSRLVVVSNRIAPPDEHAASAGGLAVGILGALKAAGGLWFGWSGETGNEDQPLKR' A
#
# COMPACT_ATOMS: atom_id res chain seq x y z
N MET A 1 -11.79 -18.54 -10.47
CA MET A 1 -10.54 -17.76 -10.30
C MET A 1 -10.82 -16.69 -9.26
N SER A 2 -10.31 -16.85 -8.05
CA SER A 2 -10.53 -15.90 -6.94
C SER A 2 -9.36 -14.94 -6.83
N ARG A 3 -9.61 -13.65 -6.60
CA ARG A 3 -8.57 -12.61 -6.50
C ARG A 3 -8.21 -12.38 -5.04
N LEU A 4 -6.92 -12.46 -4.71
CA LEU A 4 -6.42 -12.07 -3.39
C LEU A 4 -6.51 -10.54 -3.26
N VAL A 5 -7.20 -10.06 -2.22
CA VAL A 5 -7.32 -8.64 -1.88
C VAL A 5 -6.85 -8.45 -0.44
N VAL A 6 -5.78 -7.68 -0.26
CA VAL A 6 -5.24 -7.34 1.05
C VAL A 6 -5.63 -5.91 1.39
N VAL A 7 -6.13 -5.69 2.61
CA VAL A 7 -6.52 -4.37 3.12
C VAL A 7 -5.73 -4.08 4.40
N SER A 8 -4.96 -2.99 4.43
CA SER A 8 -4.19 -2.59 5.60
C SER A 8 -4.17 -1.07 5.79
N ASN A 9 -3.93 -0.63 7.02
CA ASN A 9 -3.80 0.80 7.33
C ASN A 9 -2.53 1.43 6.74
N ARG A 10 -1.57 0.65 6.25
CA ARG A 10 -0.37 1.17 5.58
C ARG A 10 0.05 0.25 4.45
N ILE A 11 0.44 0.84 3.32
CA ILE A 11 1.00 0.15 2.15
C ILE A 11 2.47 0.49 1.98
N ALA A 12 3.22 -0.42 1.33
CA ALA A 12 4.56 -0.09 0.84
C ALA A 12 4.41 0.91 -0.32
N PRO A 13 5.17 2.02 -0.33
CA PRO A 13 5.22 2.88 -1.51
C PRO A 13 5.79 2.11 -2.71
N PRO A 14 5.39 2.48 -3.93
CA PRO A 14 5.93 1.85 -5.15
C PRO A 14 7.43 2.13 -5.34
N ASP A 15 7.95 3.19 -4.71
CA ASP A 15 9.37 3.50 -4.68
C ASP A 15 10.04 2.81 -3.49
N GLU A 16 10.97 1.88 -3.77
CA GLU A 16 11.68 1.11 -2.74
C GLU A 16 12.50 2.00 -1.79
N HIS A 17 12.92 3.20 -2.22
CA HIS A 17 13.67 4.13 -1.35
C HIS A 17 12.77 4.94 -0.42
N ALA A 18 11.46 5.03 -0.69
CA ALA A 18 10.49 5.71 0.18
C ALA A 18 9.86 4.77 1.22
N ALA A 19 10.17 3.47 1.17
CA ALA A 19 9.56 2.48 2.03
C ALA A 19 9.99 2.67 3.49
N SER A 20 9.04 3.08 4.34
CA SER A 20 9.22 2.93 5.79
C SER A 20 9.39 1.45 6.12
N ALA A 21 10.51 1.11 6.75
CA ALA A 21 10.83 -0.25 7.17
C ALA A 21 9.83 -0.74 8.23
N GLY A 22 8.80 -1.48 7.80
CA GLY A 22 7.81 -2.12 8.66
C GLY A 22 7.58 -3.57 8.24
N GLY A 23 7.71 -4.51 9.18
CA GLY A 23 7.66 -5.96 8.89
C GLY A 23 6.36 -6.43 8.24
N LEU A 24 5.24 -5.75 8.49
CA LEU A 24 3.96 -6.04 7.84
C LEU A 24 4.00 -5.77 6.33
N ALA A 25 4.64 -4.67 5.92
CA ALA A 25 4.68 -4.29 4.52
C ALA A 25 5.56 -5.24 3.70
N VAL A 26 6.69 -5.68 4.29
CA VAL A 26 7.59 -6.67 3.70
C VAL A 26 6.90 -8.03 3.56
N GLY A 27 6.16 -8.47 4.58
CA GLY A 27 5.44 -9.75 4.55
C GLY A 27 4.31 -9.78 3.51
N ILE A 28 3.48 -8.72 3.44
CA ILE A 28 2.39 -8.63 2.47
C ILE A 28 2.92 -8.53 1.04
N LEU A 29 3.99 -7.76 0.81
CA LEU A 29 4.63 -7.66 -0.51
C LEU A 29 5.13 -9.03 -0.99
N GLY A 30 5.72 -9.83 -0.09
CA GLY A 30 6.13 -11.20 -0.41
C GLY A 30 4.96 -12.10 -0.82
N ALA A 31 3.86 -12.05 -0.07
CA ALA A 31 2.66 -12.84 -0.37
C ALA A 31 2.01 -12.43 -1.71
N LEU A 32 1.94 -11.13 -2.00
CA LEU A 32 1.40 -10.61 -3.27
C LEU A 32 2.29 -10.93 -4.47
N LYS A 33 3.62 -10.90 -4.31
CA LYS A 33 4.54 -11.34 -5.39
C LYS A 33 4.32 -12.81 -5.76
N ALA A 34 3.98 -13.66 -4.80
CA ALA A 34 3.76 -15.10 -5.03
C ALA A 34 2.36 -15.41 -5.58
N ALA A 35 1.31 -14.79 -5.03
CA ALA A 35 -0.08 -15.12 -5.35
C ALA A 35 -0.70 -14.21 -6.43
N GLY A 36 -0.11 -13.04 -6.70
CA GLY A 36 -0.78 -11.94 -7.39
C GLY A 36 -1.96 -11.39 -6.58
N GLY A 37 -2.45 -10.20 -6.92
CA GLY A 37 -3.60 -9.63 -6.22
C GLY A 37 -3.64 -8.10 -6.20
N LEU A 38 -4.53 -7.57 -5.36
CA LEU A 38 -4.64 -6.14 -5.08
C LEU A 38 -4.29 -5.88 -3.63
N TRP A 39 -3.50 -4.85 -3.38
CA TRP A 39 -3.29 -4.30 -2.05
C TRP A 39 -3.92 -2.92 -1.96
N PHE A 40 -4.87 -2.76 -1.06
CA PHE A 40 -5.52 -1.49 -0.77
C PHE A 40 -5.15 -1.01 0.64
N GLY A 41 -4.90 0.29 0.78
CA GLY A 41 -4.60 0.89 2.07
C GLY A 41 -4.23 2.35 1.97
N TRP A 42 -3.90 2.96 3.10
CA TRP A 42 -3.56 4.37 3.18
C TRP A 42 -2.12 4.61 2.70
N SER A 43 -1.94 5.58 1.78
CA SER A 43 -0.63 6.00 1.25
C SER A 43 0.26 6.60 2.33
N GLY A 44 -0.35 7.14 3.39
CA GLY A 44 0.33 7.87 4.44
C GLY A 44 0.27 9.38 4.33
N GLU A 45 -0.34 9.87 3.27
CA GLU A 45 -0.53 11.30 3.07
C GLU A 45 -1.83 11.72 3.73
N THR A 46 -1.77 12.83 4.46
CA THR A 46 -2.96 13.54 4.96
C THR A 46 -3.28 14.67 4.00
N GLY A 47 -4.54 14.79 3.60
CA GLY A 47 -5.00 15.92 2.81
C GLY A 47 -4.96 17.23 3.60
N ASN A 48 -4.83 18.34 2.88
CA ASN A 48 -5.17 19.66 3.41
C ASN A 48 -6.60 20.00 2.94
N GLU A 49 -7.51 20.25 3.87
CA GLU A 49 -8.93 20.52 3.60
C GLU A 49 -9.12 21.80 2.76
N ASP A 50 -8.18 22.73 2.81
CA ASP A 50 -8.21 23.99 2.05
C ASP A 50 -7.67 23.85 0.61
N GLN A 51 -7.14 22.68 0.24
CA GLN A 51 -6.57 22.46 -1.09
C GLN A 51 -7.44 21.53 -1.94
N PRO A 52 -7.61 21.84 -3.23
CA PRO A 52 -8.35 20.96 -4.13
C PRO A 52 -7.65 19.61 -4.24
N LEU A 53 -8.45 18.54 -4.39
CA LEU A 53 -7.94 17.19 -4.59
C LEU A 53 -6.97 17.18 -5.78
N LYS A 54 -5.71 16.80 -5.52
CA LYS A 54 -4.74 16.53 -6.58
C LYS A 54 -5.25 15.34 -7.39
N ARG A 55 -5.53 15.58 -8.67
CA ARG A 55 -5.94 14.52 -9.62
C ARG A 55 -4.75 13.69 -10.07
#